data_AF-A0A816G1C6-F1
#
_entry.id   AF-A0A816G1C6-F1
#
_cell.length_a   1.000
_cell.length_b   1.000
_cell.length_c   1.000
_cell.angle_alpha   90.00
_cell.angle_beta   90.00
_cell.angle_gamma   90.00
#
_symmetry.space_group_name_H-M   'P 1'
#
loop_
_entity.id
_entity.type
_entity.pdbx_description
1 polymer ?
#
loop_
_entity_poly.entity_id
_entity_poly.type
_entity_poly.pdbx_seq_one_letter_code
_entity_poly.pdbx_strand_id
1 'polypeptide(L)'
;MVQAFMADVIFPNKHEDEQYKYTDDSHLLISETYVGVSVEIFESDVFRSDIPCRFKIVPETVEYLIDNIDRTLQQSIEIEEKLSIDLIENLSEIKEDILQRLQHLKNIPNRPENLNGSRSLGRQSLGRPIT
;
A
#
# COMPACT_ATOMS: atom_id res chain seq x y z
N MET A 1 -22.79 -16.85 18.18
CA MET A 1 -23.33 -17.65 19.29
C MET A 1 -22.65 -19.00 19.45
N VAL A 2 -22.43 -19.78 18.37
CA VAL A 2 -21.80 -21.12 18.45
C VAL A 2 -20.43 -21.13 19.13
N GLN A 3 -19.53 -20.20 18.77
CA GLN A 3 -18.21 -20.10 19.39
C GLN A 3 -18.27 -19.78 20.90
N ALA A 4 -19.17 -18.87 21.31
CA ALA A 4 -19.36 -18.53 22.73
C ALA A 4 -19.98 -19.68 23.53
N PHE A 5 -20.88 -20.46 22.94
CA PHE A 5 -21.39 -21.70 23.54
C PHE A 5 -20.29 -22.74 23.76
N MET A 6 -19.40 -22.92 22.78
CA MET A 6 -18.26 -23.85 22.90
C MET A 6 -17.23 -23.38 23.94
N ALA A 7 -17.13 -22.08 24.18
CA ALA A 7 -16.22 -21.48 25.14
C ALA A 7 -16.85 -21.23 26.54
N ASP A 8 -18.08 -21.72 26.77
CA ASP A 8 -18.86 -21.52 28.01
C ASP A 8 -18.99 -20.03 28.44
N VAL A 9 -19.12 -19.15 27.45
CA VAL A 9 -19.28 -17.71 27.66
C VAL A 9 -20.78 -17.37 27.71
N ILE A 10 -21.20 -16.76 28.81
CA ILE A 10 -22.58 -16.30 29.00
C ILE A 10 -22.93 -15.24 27.96
N PHE A 11 -24.07 -15.40 27.31
CA PHE A 11 -24.57 -14.45 26.32
C PHE A 11 -25.09 -13.18 27.01
N PRO A 12 -24.65 -11.98 26.57
CA PRO A 12 -25.33 -10.76 26.98
C PRO A 12 -26.75 -10.75 26.40
N ASN A 13 -27.65 -10.07 27.09
CA ASN A 13 -28.96 -9.74 26.54
C ASN A 13 -28.81 -8.84 25.31
N LYS A 14 -29.84 -8.80 24.46
CA LYS A 14 -29.88 -7.87 23.32
C LYS A 14 -29.78 -6.44 23.85
N HIS A 15 -28.97 -5.62 23.20
CA HIS A 15 -28.88 -4.19 23.52
C HIS A 15 -30.23 -3.52 23.27
N GLU A 16 -30.66 -2.69 24.22
CA GLU A 16 -31.80 -1.81 24.11
C GLU A 16 -31.27 -0.37 24.15
N ASP A 17 -31.57 0.40 23.10
CA ASP A 17 -31.11 1.79 23.01
C ASP A 17 -31.90 2.67 24.00
N GLU A 18 -31.19 3.53 24.71
CA GLU A 18 -31.80 4.54 25.56
C GLU A 18 -32.61 5.53 24.72
N GLN A 19 -33.83 5.88 25.17
CA GLN A 19 -34.75 6.73 24.39
C GLN A 19 -34.24 8.17 24.18
N TYR A 20 -33.49 8.70 25.16
CA TYR A 20 -32.96 10.05 25.12
C TYR A 20 -31.55 10.05 25.69
N LYS A 21 -30.59 10.48 24.87
CA LYS A 21 -29.20 10.69 25.27
C LYS A 21 -28.88 12.17 25.13
N TYR A 22 -28.02 12.68 26.02
CA TYR A 22 -27.60 14.07 26.02
C TYR A 22 -26.09 14.15 25.90
N THR A 23 -25.58 15.08 25.10
CA THR A 23 -24.17 15.44 25.10
C THR A 23 -23.81 16.11 26.44
N ASP A 24 -22.53 16.10 26.82
CA ASP A 24 -22.02 16.78 28.02
C ASP A 24 -22.44 18.27 28.09
N ASP A 25 -22.61 18.91 26.92
CA ASP A 25 -23.10 20.28 26.79
C ASP A 25 -24.64 20.42 26.90
N SER A 26 -25.34 19.40 27.41
CA SER A 26 -26.80 19.35 27.61
C SER A 26 -27.66 19.45 26.34
N HIS A 27 -27.09 19.12 25.18
CA HIS A 27 -27.82 19.03 23.91
C HIS A 27 -28.39 17.62 23.70
N LEU A 28 -29.63 17.53 23.20
CA LEU A 28 -30.25 16.25 22.87
C LEU A 28 -29.54 15.60 21.68
N LEU A 29 -29.18 14.32 21.84
CA LEU A 29 -28.46 13.54 20.85
C LEU A 29 -29.45 12.73 20.00
N ILE A 30 -29.49 13.02 18.69
CA ILE A 30 -30.42 12.38 17.73
C ILE A 30 -29.84 11.08 17.16
N SER A 31 -28.54 11.04 16.88
CA SER A 31 -27.84 9.87 16.35
C SER A 31 -26.39 9.85 16.83
N GLU A 32 -25.98 8.72 17.39
CA GLU A 32 -24.59 8.43 17.75
C GLU A 32 -23.97 7.59 16.65
N THR A 33 -22.91 8.12 16.03
CA THR A 33 -22.10 7.36 15.09
C THR A 33 -20.64 7.67 15.32
N TYR A 34 -19.76 6.80 14.84
CA TYR A 34 -18.33 6.98 14.87
C TYR A 34 -17.83 7.60 13.57
N VAL A 35 -16.65 8.20 13.60
CA VAL A 35 -15.97 8.64 12.38
C VAL A 35 -15.59 7.39 11.58
N GLY A 36 -16.25 7.21 10.45
CA GLY A 36 -15.98 6.10 9.54
C GLY A 36 -14.67 6.25 8.77
N VAL A 37 -14.60 5.59 7.62
CA VAL A 37 -13.42 5.66 6.74
C VAL A 37 -13.33 7.04 6.10
N SER A 38 -12.15 7.66 6.21
CA SER A 38 -11.82 8.87 5.46
C SER A 38 -11.72 8.56 3.97
N VAL A 39 -12.36 9.38 3.15
CA VAL A 39 -12.25 9.31 1.67
C VAL A 39 -11.51 10.56 1.20
N GLU A 40 -10.42 10.37 0.48
CA GLU A 40 -9.55 11.45 0.01
C GLU A 40 -9.39 11.39 -1.51
N ILE A 41 -9.35 12.57 -2.14
CA ILE A 41 -9.07 12.75 -3.57
C ILE A 41 -7.95 13.78 -3.66
N PHE A 42 -6.75 13.34 -4.05
CA PHE A 42 -5.58 14.21 -4.17
C PHE A 42 -5.50 14.89 -5.54
N GLU A 43 -5.75 14.13 -6.61
CA GLU A 43 -5.60 14.59 -7.98
C GLU A 43 -6.63 13.92 -8.89
N SER A 44 -7.21 14.69 -9.81
CA SER A 44 -8.14 14.21 -10.83
C SER A 44 -7.66 14.69 -12.20
N ASP A 45 -7.12 13.77 -13.00
CA ASP A 45 -6.68 14.04 -14.37
C ASP A 45 -6.62 12.72 -15.19
N VAL A 46 -6.28 12.80 -16.47
CA VAL A 46 -6.09 11.67 -17.37
C VAL A 46 -4.67 11.12 -17.24
N PHE A 47 -4.50 10.13 -16.37
CA PHE A 47 -3.24 9.39 -16.25
C PHE A 47 -3.18 8.25 -17.26
N ARG A 48 -2.23 8.33 -18.20
CA ARG A 48 -1.98 7.27 -19.20
C ARG A 48 -0.50 6.94 -19.26
N SER A 49 -0.19 5.68 -19.55
CA SER A 49 1.18 5.23 -19.77
C SER A 49 1.94 6.01 -20.85
N ASP A 50 1.21 6.57 -21.80
CA ASP A 50 1.77 7.24 -22.98
C ASP A 50 1.90 8.75 -22.78
N ILE A 51 1.38 9.28 -21.66
CA ILE A 51 1.40 10.70 -21.32
C ILE A 51 2.45 10.89 -20.20
N PRO A 52 3.43 11.78 -20.38
CA PRO A 52 4.44 12.02 -19.35
C PRO A 52 3.83 12.71 -18.14
N CYS A 53 4.15 12.20 -16.95
CA CYS A 53 3.79 12.81 -15.67
C CYS A 53 5.05 13.40 -15.03
N ARG A 54 4.89 14.51 -14.30
CA ARG A 54 6.00 15.17 -13.61
C ARG A 54 6.06 14.67 -12.16
N PHE A 55 7.08 13.89 -11.84
CA PHE A 55 7.33 13.44 -10.48
C PHE A 55 8.28 14.40 -9.77
N LYS A 56 7.92 14.75 -8.54
CA LYS A 56 8.75 15.49 -7.60
C LYS A 56 8.98 14.60 -6.38
N ILE A 57 10.14 13.97 -6.32
CA ILE A 57 10.50 13.01 -5.28
C ILE A 57 11.26 13.74 -4.17
N VAL A 58 10.92 13.44 -2.92
CA VAL A 58 11.68 13.91 -1.76
C VAL A 58 12.91 13.00 -1.58
N PRO A 59 14.15 13.50 -1.67
CA PRO A 59 15.34 12.63 -1.61
C PRO A 59 15.50 11.93 -0.25
N GLU A 60 15.01 12.55 0.83
CA GLU A 60 15.06 11.99 2.20
C GLU A 60 14.26 10.70 2.33
N THR A 61 13.11 10.59 1.64
CA THR A 61 12.30 9.36 1.68
C THR A 61 12.99 8.23 0.90
N VAL A 62 13.72 8.55 -0.17
CA VAL A 62 14.50 7.55 -0.92
C VAL A 62 15.67 7.03 -0.09
N GLU A 63 16.33 7.90 0.68
CA GLU A 63 17.40 7.50 1.60
C GLU A 63 16.88 6.57 2.70
N TYR A 64 15.73 6.91 3.30
CA TYR A 64 15.04 6.01 4.23
C TYR A 64 14.73 4.64 3.63
N LEU A 65 14.32 4.57 2.35
CA LEU A 65 14.07 3.30 1.66
C LEU A 65 15.35 2.49 1.43
N ILE A 66 16.46 3.16 1.11
CA ILE A 66 17.77 2.50 0.92
C ILE A 66 18.25 1.89 2.25
N ASP A 67 18.13 2.63 3.35
CA ASP A 67 18.58 2.16 4.67
C ASP A 67 17.76 0.96 5.17
N ASN A 68 16.49 0.86 4.79
CA ASN A 68 15.58 -0.20 5.23
C ASN A 68 15.44 -1.36 4.23
N ILE A 69 16.24 -1.39 3.16
CA ILE A 69 16.08 -2.38 2.09
C ILE A 69 16.25 -3.82 2.58
N ASP A 70 17.21 -4.07 3.47
CA ASP A 70 17.50 -5.40 4.01
C ASP A 70 16.33 -5.95 4.82
N ARG A 71 15.77 -5.11 5.68
CA ARG A 71 14.60 -5.46 6.47
C ARG A 71 13.38 -5.71 5.59
N THR A 72 13.20 -4.90 4.56
CA THR A 72 12.03 -4.99 3.65
C THR A 72 12.09 -6.30 2.86
N LEU A 73 13.26 -6.66 2.32
CA LEU A 73 13.47 -7.92 1.61
C LEU A 73 13.22 -9.13 2.51
N GLN A 74 13.74 -9.13 3.74
CA GLN A 74 13.48 -10.18 4.72
C GLN A 74 11.98 -10.32 5.02
N GLN A 75 11.28 -9.21 5.22
CA GLN A 75 9.83 -9.23 5.50
C GLN A 75 9.02 -9.79 4.33
N SER A 76 9.32 -9.41 3.08
CA SER A 76 8.63 -9.95 1.91
C SER A 76 8.85 -11.46 1.76
N ILE A 77 10.07 -11.94 2.01
CA ILE A 77 10.40 -13.36 1.89
C ILE A 77 9.76 -14.19 3.03
N GLU A 78 9.94 -13.76 4.28
CA GLU A 78 9.55 -14.57 5.44
C GLU A 78 8.07 -14.43 5.82
N ILE A 79 7.49 -13.24 5.68
CA ILE A 79 6.13 -12.95 6.15
C ILE A 79 5.12 -13.08 5.01
N GLU A 80 5.40 -12.48 3.86
CA GLU A 80 4.47 -12.47 2.73
C GLU A 80 4.52 -13.79 1.96
N GLU A 81 5.72 -14.27 1.61
CA GLU A 81 5.90 -15.52 0.85
C GLU A 81 6.08 -16.77 1.73
N LYS A 82 6.36 -16.60 3.03
CA LYS A 82 6.60 -17.70 4.00
C LYS A 82 7.72 -18.65 3.57
N LEU A 83 8.73 -18.11 2.88
CA LEU A 83 9.91 -18.85 2.45
C LEU A 83 11.09 -18.57 3.38
N SER A 84 12.01 -19.52 3.46
CA SER A 84 13.26 -19.35 4.21
C SER A 84 14.32 -18.70 3.32
N ILE A 85 15.04 -17.72 3.86
CA ILE A 85 16.07 -16.95 3.15
C ILE A 85 17.16 -17.85 2.55
N ASP A 86 17.41 -19.01 3.16
CA ASP A 86 18.42 -19.98 2.72
C ASP A 86 18.14 -20.61 1.34
N LEU A 87 16.89 -20.53 0.85
CA LEU A 87 16.51 -21.07 -0.46
C LEU A 87 16.74 -20.09 -1.61
N ILE A 88 17.19 -18.87 -1.32
CA ILE A 88 17.25 -17.78 -2.30
C ILE A 88 18.70 -17.51 -2.70
N GLU A 89 19.03 -17.86 -3.93
CA GLU A 89 20.39 -17.72 -4.47
C GLU A 89 20.66 -16.34 -5.06
N ASN A 90 19.63 -15.63 -5.52
CA ASN A 90 19.72 -14.38 -6.28
C ASN A 90 19.47 -13.11 -5.44
N LEU A 91 19.50 -13.22 -4.11
CA LEU A 91 19.14 -12.11 -3.21
C LEU A 91 20.09 -10.93 -3.34
N SER A 92 21.40 -11.17 -3.43
CA SER A 92 22.41 -10.12 -3.55
C SER A 92 22.29 -9.33 -4.85
N GLU A 93 22.08 -10.02 -5.97
CA GLU A 93 21.95 -9.40 -7.29
C GLU A 93 20.71 -8.50 -7.37
N ILE A 94 19.58 -8.99 -6.87
CA ILE A 94 18.32 -8.22 -6.84
C ILE A 94 18.46 -7.02 -5.91
N LYS A 95 19.09 -7.19 -4.75
CA LYS A 95 19.35 -6.08 -3.82
C LYS A 95 20.18 -4.97 -4.49
N GLU A 96 21.23 -5.33 -5.23
CA GLU A 96 22.06 -4.36 -5.94
C GLU A 96 21.30 -3.64 -7.07
N ASP A 97 20.51 -4.34 -7.88
CA ASP A 97 19.70 -3.71 -8.94
C ASP A 97 18.68 -2.73 -8.33
N ILE A 98 18.02 -3.09 -7.23
CA ILE A 98 17.11 -2.19 -6.53
C ILE A 98 17.85 -0.97 -5.97
N LEU A 99 19.03 -1.15 -5.35
CA LEU A 99 19.84 -0.05 -4.83
C LEU A 99 20.26 0.92 -5.94
N GLN A 100 20.70 0.41 -7.09
CA GLN A 100 21.09 1.26 -8.22
C GLN A 100 19.91 2.09 -8.73
N ARG A 101 18.72 1.48 -8.85
CA ARG A 101 17.50 2.20 -9.26
C ARG A 101 17.10 3.26 -8.25
N LEU A 102 17.13 2.96 -6.95
CA LEU A 102 16.82 3.93 -5.89
C LEU A 102 17.84 5.08 -5.87
N GLN A 103 19.12 4.80 -6.05
CA GLN A 103 20.15 5.85 -6.15
C GLN A 103 19.92 6.75 -7.36
N HIS A 104 19.52 6.18 -8.51
CA HIS A 104 19.13 6.98 -9.68
C HIS A 104 17.93 7.90 -9.40
N LEU A 105 16.94 7.43 -8.64
CA LEU A 105 15.80 8.24 -8.19
C LEU A 105 16.22 9.39 -7.26
N LYS A 106 17.15 9.11 -6.34
CA LYS A 106 17.69 10.11 -5.41
C LYS A 106 18.44 11.22 -6.16
N ASN A 107 19.24 10.84 -7.16
CA ASN A 107 20.09 11.77 -7.90
C ASN A 107 19.29 12.69 -8.84
N ILE A 108 18.13 12.24 -9.35
CA ILE A 108 17.26 13.00 -10.26
C ILE A 108 15.84 13.09 -9.67
N PRO A 109 15.62 13.93 -8.64
CA PRO A 109 14.35 13.98 -7.90
C PRO A 109 13.20 14.60 -8.71
N ASN A 110 13.50 15.47 -9.68
CA ASN A 110 12.51 16.12 -10.53
C ASN A 110 12.61 15.58 -11.95
N ARG A 111 11.62 14.80 -12.38
CA ARG A 111 11.65 14.16 -13.71
C ARG A 111 10.28 14.13 -14.39
N PRO A 112 10.20 14.50 -15.69
CA PRO A 112 9.09 14.13 -16.54
C PRO A 112 9.33 12.70 -17.06
N GLU A 113 8.51 11.74 -16.64
CA GLU A 113 8.58 10.38 -17.16
C GLU A 113 7.19 9.83 -17.47
N ASN A 114 7.16 8.90 -18.41
CA ASN A 114 5.96 8.12 -18.65
C ASN A 114 5.79 7.12 -17.50
N LEU A 115 4.56 6.83 -17.09
CA LEU A 115 4.25 5.86 -16.02
C LEU A 115 4.86 4.45 -16.25
N ASN A 116 5.18 4.11 -17.51
CA ASN A 116 5.83 2.85 -17.91
C ASN A 116 7.32 2.99 -18.26
N GLY A 117 7.99 4.09 -17.91
CA GLY A 117 9.36 4.43 -18.35
C GLY A 117 10.45 3.37 -18.12
N SER A 118 10.19 2.36 -17.28
CA SER A 118 11.08 1.23 -17.00
C SER A 118 10.71 -0.10 -17.70
N ARG A 119 9.62 -0.17 -18.48
CA ARG A 119 9.15 -1.41 -19.15
C ARG A 119 9.48 -1.52 -20.65
N SER A 120 10.20 -0.55 -21.24
CA SER A 120 10.44 -0.52 -22.70
C SER A 120 11.54 -1.46 -23.22
N LEU A 121 12.22 -2.22 -22.36
CA LEU A 121 13.14 -3.29 -22.77
C LEU A 121 12.47 -4.66 -22.52
N GLY A 122 11.69 -5.18 -23.47
CA GLY A 122 11.33 -6.61 -23.44
C GLY A 122 9.97 -7.08 -23.94
N ARG A 123 9.18 -6.29 -24.67
CA ARG A 123 8.02 -6.84 -25.41
C ARG A 123 8.08 -6.52 -26.89
N GLN A 124 8.91 -7.26 -27.63
CA GLN A 124 8.62 -7.53 -29.03
C GLN A 124 7.42 -8.49 -29.07
N SER A 125 6.20 -7.96 -29.05
CA SER A 125 5.02 -8.74 -29.41
C SER A 125 5.03 -8.90 -30.92
N LEU A 126 5.48 -10.05 -31.41
CA LEU A 126 5.27 -10.53 -32.77
C LEU A 126 3.77 -10.46 -33.10
N GLY A 127 3.39 -9.46 -33.89
CA GLY A 127 2.06 -9.39 -34.48
C GLY A 127 1.89 -10.54 -35.45
N ARG A 128 0.89 -11.39 -35.21
CA ARG A 128 0.24 -12.14 -36.29
C ARG A 128 -1.19 -11.60 -36.43
N PRO A 129 -1.59 -11.12 -37.62
CA PRO A 129 -2.99 -10.80 -37.88
C PRO A 129 -3.77 -12.11 -37.99
N ILE A 130 -4.92 -12.17 -37.34
CA ILE A 130 -5.90 -13.25 -37.51
C ILE A 130 -6.75 -12.86 -38.72
N THR A 131 -6.64 -13.62 -39.81
CA THR A 131 -7.77 -13.93 -40.70
C THR A 131 -8.41 -15.22 -40.22
#